data_AF-A0A7V8FCF1-F1
#
_entry.id   AF-A0A7V8FCF1-F1
#
_cell.length_a   1.000
_cell.length_b   1.000
_cell.length_c   1.000
_cell.angle_alpha   90.00
_cell.angle_beta   90.00
_cell.angle_gamma   90.00
#
_symmetry.space_group_name_H-M   'P 1'
#
loop_
_entity.id
_entity.type
_entity.pdbx_description
1 polymer ?
#
loop_
_entity_poly.entity_id
_entity_poly.type
_entity_poly.pdbx_seq_one_letter_code
_entity_poly.pdbx_strand_id
1 'polypeptide(L)'
;MSRFYVGQRVRIKYAYTAEGEKCVGRQASILGLFEDGRFWVDVESICCPNGGKWRAYGDQLEPITDSYDKVEWSECLWRPTQGEVTA
;
A
#
# COMPACT_ATOMS: atom_id res chain seq x y z
N MET A 1 -12.26 -9.06 -5.38
CA MET A 1 -10.88 -8.62 -5.09
C MET A 1 -10.95 -7.32 -4.33
N SER A 2 -10.22 -7.20 -3.22
CA SER A 2 -10.08 -5.95 -2.47
C SER A 2 -9.32 -4.94 -3.33
N ARG A 3 -9.83 -3.72 -3.46
CA ARG A 3 -9.11 -2.63 -4.14
C ARG A 3 -8.21 -1.92 -3.13
N PHE A 4 -6.95 -1.74 -3.49
CA PHE A 4 -5.98 -0.97 -2.71
C PHE A 4 -5.44 0.20 -3.53
N TYR A 5 -5.04 1.28 -2.86
CA TYR A 5 -4.53 2.50 -3.49
C TYR A 5 -3.12 2.81 -3.00
N VAL A 6 -2.31 3.46 -3.84
CA VAL A 6 -0.98 3.95 -3.43
C VAL A 6 -1.13 4.93 -2.26
N GLY A 7 -0.28 4.79 -1.25
CA GLY A 7 -0.34 5.53 0.01
C GLY A 7 -1.28 4.94 1.06
N GLN A 8 -2.13 3.96 0.69
CA GLN A 8 -3.03 3.32 1.64
C GLN A 8 -2.26 2.55 2.70
N ARG A 9 -2.64 2.75 3.96
CA ARG A 9 -2.18 1.93 5.08
C ARG A 9 -2.95 0.61 5.13
N VAL A 10 -2.20 -0.47 5.26
CA VAL A 10 -2.72 -1.84 5.32
C VAL A 10 -2.06 -2.60 6.45
N ARG A 11 -2.72 -3.64 6.96
CA ARG A 11 -2.17 -4.63 7.86
C ARG A 11 -1.90 -5.91 7.10
N ILE A 12 -0.78 -6.57 7.38
CA ILE A 12 -0.44 -7.87 6.82
C ILE A 12 -1.15 -8.96 7.64
N LYS A 13 -2.07 -9.71 7.03
CA LYS A 13 -2.84 -10.78 7.69
C LYS A 13 -2.07 -12.09 7.79
N TYR A 14 -1.34 -12.43 6.74
CA TYR A 14 -0.53 -13.64 6.63
C TYR A 14 0.47 -13.49 5.48
N ALA A 15 1.45 -14.38 5.40
CA ALA A 15 2.45 -14.42 4.34
C ALA A 15 2.69 -15.84 3.85
N TYR A 16 3.16 -15.99 2.61
CA TYR A 16 3.54 -17.29 2.03
C TYR A 16 5.04 -17.62 2.22
N THR A 17 5.83 -16.67 2.70
CA THR A 17 7.29 -16.83 2.89
C THR A 17 7.65 -16.68 4.37
N ALA A 18 8.67 -17.41 4.81
CA ALA A 18 9.16 -17.36 6.19
C ALA A 18 9.65 -15.95 6.59
N GLU A 19 10.17 -15.18 5.63
CA GLU A 19 10.56 -13.78 5.86
C GLU A 19 9.32 -12.88 6.04
N GLY A 20 8.25 -13.14 5.29
CA GLY A 20 7.00 -12.39 5.37
C GLY A 20 6.22 -12.67 6.66
N GLU A 21 6.34 -13.87 7.23
CA GLU A 21 5.71 -14.23 8.51
C GLU A 21 6.14 -13.29 9.64
N LYS A 22 7.39 -12.81 9.63
CA LYS A 22 7.91 -11.83 10.61
C LYS A 22 7.20 -10.47 10.52
N CYS A 23 6.63 -10.17 9.35
CA CYS A 23 5.98 -8.91 9.05
C CYS A 23 4.43 -9.05 9.20
N VAL A 24 3.88 -10.22 9.59
CA VAL A 24 2.45 -10.43 9.90
C VAL A 24 2.00 -9.64 11.13
N GLY A 25 0.79 -9.07 11.06
CA GLY A 25 0.21 -8.17 12.06
C GLY A 25 0.73 -6.74 12.01
N ARG A 26 1.81 -6.48 11.26
CA ARG A 26 2.39 -5.15 11.09
C ARG A 26 1.61 -4.29 10.11
N GLN A 27 1.76 -2.98 10.27
CA GLN A 27 1.25 -2.00 9.31
C GLN A 27 2.27 -1.84 8.18
N ALA A 28 1.74 -1.62 6.97
CA ALA A 28 2.52 -1.33 5.78
C ALA A 28 1.80 -0.26 4.95
N SER A 29 2.53 0.40 4.06
CA SER A 29 1.97 1.32 3.07
C SER A 29 2.08 0.74 1.67
N ILE A 30 1.02 0.87 0.86
CA ILE A 30 1.07 0.50 -0.55
C ILE A 30 1.92 1.53 -1.31
N LEU A 31 2.97 1.07 -1.99
CA LEU A 31 3.80 1.89 -2.87
C LEU A 31 3.38 1.82 -4.33
N GLY A 32 2.78 0.71 -4.75
CA GLY A 32 2.43 0.48 -6.15
C GLY A 32 1.87 -0.90 -6.43
N LEU A 33 1.61 -1.16 -7.71
CA LEU A 33 1.13 -2.43 -8.26
C LEU A 33 2.15 -2.93 -9.29
N PHE A 34 2.53 -4.20 -9.19
CA PHE A 34 3.33 -4.89 -10.19
C PHE A 34 2.44 -5.36 -11.36
N GLU A 35 3.03 -5.55 -12.53
CA GLU A 35 2.33 -6.07 -13.72
C GLU A 35 1.65 -7.42 -13.47
N ASP A 36 2.17 -8.22 -12.53
CA ASP A 36 1.62 -9.51 -12.13
C ASP A 36 0.45 -9.44 -11.14
N GLY A 37 -0.02 -8.23 -10.82
CA GLY A 37 -1.14 -8.00 -9.91
C GLY A 37 -0.79 -8.03 -8.43
N ARG A 38 0.49 -8.16 -8.06
CA ARG A 38 0.95 -8.04 -6.66
C ARG A 38 1.19 -6.58 -6.29
N PHE A 39 1.04 -6.28 -5.02
CA PHE A 39 1.30 -4.96 -4.46
C PHE A 39 2.75 -4.84 -3.99
N TRP A 40 3.35 -3.70 -4.25
CA TRP A 40 4.58 -3.29 -3.59
C TRP A 40 4.21 -2.64 -2.26
N VAL A 41 4.65 -3.21 -1.15
CA VAL A 41 4.37 -2.70 0.19
C VAL A 41 5.64 -2.32 0.92
N ASP A 42 5.55 -1.27 1.73
CA ASP A 42 6.62 -0.80 2.62
C ASP A 42 6.19 -1.01 4.06
N VAL A 43 6.90 -1.90 4.76
CA VAL A 43 6.72 -2.20 6.16
C VAL A 43 7.76 -1.39 6.95
N GLU A 44 7.36 -0.73 8.03
CA GLU A 44 8.32 0.06 8.82
C GLU A 44 9.53 -0.81 9.24
N SER A 45 10.71 -0.34 8.81
CA SER A 45 12.00 -1.01 8.56
C SER A 45 12.53 -2.04 9.56
N ILE A 46 12.01 -2.09 10.79
CA ILE A 46 12.61 -2.86 11.90
C ILE A 46 12.48 -4.38 11.73
N CYS A 47 11.57 -4.87 10.89
CA CYS A 47 11.20 -6.28 10.85
C CYS A 47 11.71 -7.10 9.66
N CYS A 48 12.14 -6.46 8.56
CA CYS A 48 12.51 -7.18 7.34
C CYS A 48 13.94 -6.72 6.87
N PRO A 49 14.97 -7.61 6.77
CA PRO A 49 16.39 -7.25 6.62
C PRO A 49 16.77 -6.47 5.34
N ASN A 50 15.85 -6.33 4.38
CA ASN A 50 16.03 -5.60 3.13
C ASN A 50 15.33 -4.22 3.13
N GLY A 51 15.22 -3.59 4.31
CA GLY A 51 14.66 -2.24 4.44
C GLY A 51 13.14 -2.18 4.27
N GLY A 52 12.41 -3.18 4.78
CA GLY A 52 10.95 -3.11 4.92
C GLY A 52 10.12 -3.35 3.66
N LYS A 53 10.72 -3.39 2.47
CA LYS A 53 9.97 -3.51 1.20
C LYS A 53 9.69 -4.96 0.81
N TRP A 54 8.43 -5.25 0.50
CA TRP A 54 7.97 -6.60 0.16
C TRP A 54 6.90 -6.60 -0.95
N ARG A 55 6.68 -7.77 -1.56
CA ARG A 55 5.62 -8.01 -2.55
C ARG A 55 4.50 -8.81 -1.91
N ALA A 56 3.29 -8.26 -1.89
CA ALA A 56 2.14 -8.90 -1.27
C ALA A 56 1.00 -9.11 -2.27
N TYR A 57 0.25 -10.19 -2.11
CA TYR A 57 -1.03 -10.37 -2.78
C TYR A 57 -2.12 -9.61 -2.03
N GLY A 58 -3.19 -9.22 -2.72
CA GLY A 58 -4.27 -8.45 -2.10
C GLY A 58 -5.02 -9.21 -1.00
N ASP A 59 -4.99 -10.54 -1.01
CA ASP A 59 -5.59 -11.40 0.02
C ASP A 59 -4.76 -11.44 1.31
N GLN A 60 -3.46 -11.14 1.26
CA GLN A 60 -2.56 -11.02 2.40
C GLN A 60 -2.74 -9.70 3.15
N LEU A 61 -3.48 -8.74 2.58
CA LEU A 61 -3.58 -7.38 3.07
C LEU A 61 -4.99 -7.09 3.60
N GLU A 62 -5.05 -6.25 4.63
CA GLU A 62 -6.28 -5.72 5.21
C GLU A 62 -6.19 -4.20 5.28
N PRO A 63 -7.14 -3.43 4.73
CA PRO A 63 -7.17 -1.98 4.91
C PRO A 63 -7.18 -1.59 6.38
N ILE A 64 -6.30 -0.67 6.79
CA ILE A 64 -6.41 -0.02 8.10
C ILE A 64 -7.37 1.16 7.90
N THR A 65 -8.55 1.04 8.48
CA THR A 65 -9.66 2.00 8.32
C THR A 65 -9.49 3.28 9.14
N ASP A 66 -8.40 3.41 9.89
CA ASP A 66 -8.31 4.39 10.97
C ASP A 66 -8.05 5.85 10.52
N SER A 67 -7.92 6.15 9.22
CA SER A 67 -7.65 7.55 8.76
C SER A 67 -7.66 7.75 7.25
N TYR A 68 -8.68 7.27 6.55
CA TYR A 68 -9.10 7.94 5.32
C TYR A 68 -10.49 8.51 5.58
N ASP A 69 -10.53 9.75 6.06
CA ASP A 69 -11.52 10.66 5.48
C ASP A 69 -11.27 10.57 3.99
N LYS A 70 -12.22 9.98 3.26
CA LYS A 70 -12.18 9.95 1.81
C LYS A 70 -12.32 11.40 1.38
N VAL A 71 -11.20 12.10 1.27
CA VAL A 71 -11.17 13.45 0.74
C VAL A 71 -11.46 13.29 -0.74
N GLU A 72 -12.67 13.68 -1.14
CA GLU A 72 -13.06 13.70 -2.54
C GLU A 72 -12.13 14.65 -3.29
N TRP A 73 -11.94 14.43 -4.59
CA TRP A 73 -11.08 15.30 -5.40
C TRP A 73 -11.54 16.77 -5.37
N SER A 74 -12.83 16.98 -5.09
CA SER A 74 -13.46 18.28 -4.84
C SER A 74 -13.05 18.96 -3.53
N GLU A 75 -12.41 18.25 -2.61
CA GLU A 75 -12.03 18.74 -1.28
C GLU A 75 -10.53 19.03 -1.18
N CYS A 76 -9.74 18.71 -2.22
CA CYS A 76 -8.33 19.07 -2.30
C CYS A 76 -8.16 20.60 -2.51
N LEU A 77 -7.45 21.24 -1.58
CA LEU A 77 -7.09 22.67 -1.60
C LEU A 77 -6.11 23.03 -2.73
N TRP A 78 -5.28 22.08 -3.14
CA TRP A 78 -4.39 22.22 -4.28
C TRP A 78 -4.84 21.29 -5.40
N ARG A 79 -4.95 21.84 -6.61
CA ARG A 79 -5.26 21.09 -7.83
C ARG A 79 -4.34 21.57 -8.93
N PRO A 80 -3.73 20.69 -9.73
CA PRO A 80 -3.05 21.12 -10.94
C PRO A 80 -4.10 21.79 -11.83
N THR A 81 -3.87 23.04 -12.23
CA THR A 81 -4.60 23.63 -13.36
C THR A 81 -4.45 22.68 -14.53
N GLN A 82 -5.56 22.35 -15.20
CA GLN A 82 -5.62 21.42 -16.33
C GLN A 82 -4.71 21.88 -17.47
N GLY A 83 -3.40 21.66 -17.33
CA GLY A 83 -2.40 21.78 -18.36
C GLY A 83 -2.29 20.42 -19.00
N GLU A 84 -2.83 20.31 -20.21
CA GLU A 84 -2.68 19.16 -21.08
C GLU A 84 -1.19 18.81 -21.18
N VAL A 85 -0.80 17.63 -20.67
CA VAL A 85 0.56 17.10 -20.87
C VAL A 85 0.53 16.36 -22.19
N THR A 86 0.83 17.05 -23.29
CA THR A 86 1.12 16.41 -24.58
C THR A 86 2.51 15.78 -24.53
N ALA A 87 2.59 14.51 -24.94
CA ALA A 87 3.82 13.72 -25.04
C ALA A 87 4.85 14.30 -26.02
#